data_AF-A0A2V7NGD9-F1
#
_entry.id   AF-A0A2V7NGD9-F1
#
_cell.length_a   1.000
_cell.length_b   1.000
_cell.length_c   1.000
_cell.angle_alpha   90.00
_cell.angle_beta   90.00
_cell.angle_gamma   90.00
#
_symmetry.space_group_name_H-M   'P 1'
#
loop_
_entity.id
_entity.type
_entity.pdbx_description
1 polymer ?
#
loop_
_entity_poly.entity_id
_entity_poly.type
_entity_poly.pdbx_seq_one_letter_code
_entity_poly.pdbx_strand_id
1 'polypeptide(L)'
;YSAEFKLAAVRLSRQRGVRVQAVAAALDIHPFMLSRWRKQARDGVLRGKRVAVVRLPPPREIRRLQALERAHALLQEEHALLKKAIRFWAARKLTSSRSSTRNGANTG
;
A
#
# COMPACT_ATOMS: atom_id res chain seq x y z
N TYR A 1 11.81 36.85 2.46
CA TYR A 1 11.68 35.38 2.31
C TYR A 1 11.83 34.96 0.84
N SER A 2 12.79 34.08 0.55
CA SER A 2 13.01 33.52 -0.80
C SER A 2 11.84 32.62 -1.23
N ALA A 3 11.68 32.40 -2.55
CA ALA A 3 10.63 31.53 -3.08
C ALA A 3 10.76 30.09 -2.57
N GLU A 4 12.00 29.57 -2.51
CA GLU A 4 12.32 28.25 -1.96
C GLU A 4 11.92 28.14 -0.48
N PHE A 5 12.23 29.16 0.34
CA PHE A 5 11.84 29.19 1.74
C PHE A 5 10.31 29.16 1.91
N LYS A 6 9.59 30.00 1.15
CA LYS A 6 8.12 30.02 1.18
C LYS A 6 7.53 28.67 0.78
N LEU A 7 8.11 27.98 -0.20
CA LEU A 7 7.66 26.67 -0.65
C LEU A 7 7.96 25.57 0.37
N ALA A 8 9.13 25.59 1.00
CA ALA A 8 9.47 24.68 2.08
C ALA A 8 8.49 24.83 3.26
N ALA A 9 8.20 26.07 3.67
CA ALA A 9 7.21 26.37 4.71
C ALA A 9 5.81 25.85 4.34
N VAL A 10 5.38 26.05 3.09
CA VAL A 10 4.10 25.52 2.58
C VAL A 10 4.09 23.98 2.58
N ARG A 11 5.17 23.32 2.14
CA ARG A 11 5.29 21.86 2.15
C ARG A 11 5.18 21.30 3.57
N LEU A 12 5.88 21.91 4.53
CA LEU A 12 5.82 21.53 5.94
C LEU A 12 4.40 21.66 6.50
N SER A 13 3.70 22.75 6.17
CA SER A 13 2.31 22.99 6.61
C SER A 13 1.26 22.03 6.02
N ARG A 14 1.61 21.24 4.99
CA ARG A 14 0.71 20.28 4.33
C ARG A 14 0.88 18.85 4.86
N GLN A 15 1.86 18.59 5.72
CA GLN A 15 2.03 17.29 6.36
C GLN A 15 0.82 16.98 7.26
N ARG A 16 0.39 15.71 7.28
CA ARG A 16 -0.75 15.27 8.09
C ARG A 16 -0.47 15.54 9.59
N GLY A 17 -1.45 16.09 10.30
CA GLY A 17 -1.34 16.40 11.73
C GLY A 17 -0.61 17.70 12.07
N VAL A 18 -0.03 18.40 11.09
CA VAL A 18 0.70 19.64 11.33
C VAL A 18 -0.23 20.86 11.32
N ARG A 19 -0.30 21.60 12.42
CA ARG A 19 -1.05 22.86 12.53
C ARG A 19 -0.28 24.02 11.92
N VAL A 20 -0.97 24.89 11.19
CA VAL A 20 -0.39 26.11 10.57
C VAL A 20 0.26 27.01 11.62
N GLN A 21 -0.36 27.16 12.78
CA GLN A 21 0.18 27.97 13.89
C GLN A 21 1.52 27.44 14.42
N ALA A 22 1.68 26.11 14.51
CA ALA A 22 2.91 25.50 14.98
C ALA A 22 4.07 25.73 14.00
N VAL A 23 3.82 25.60 12.70
CA VAL A 23 4.82 25.88 11.66
C VAL A 23 5.17 27.36 11.62
N ALA A 24 4.19 28.23 11.81
CA ALA A 24 4.40 29.66 11.84
C ALA A 24 5.27 30.09 13.03
N ALA A 25 4.99 29.56 14.23
CA ALA A 25 5.81 29.78 15.42
C ALA A 25 7.24 29.24 15.25
N ALA A 26 7.40 28.04 14.69
CA ALA A 26 8.72 27.43 14.49
C ALA A 26 9.60 28.18 13.48
N LEU A 27 8.97 28.86 12.51
CA LEU A 27 9.67 29.67 11.51
C LEU A 27 9.75 31.16 11.89
N ASP A 28 9.27 31.53 13.09
CA ASP A 28 9.13 32.90 13.58
C ASP A 28 8.43 33.84 12.58
N ILE A 29 7.33 33.35 12.01
CA ILE A 29 6.50 34.09 11.06
C ILE A 29 5.06 34.20 11.56
N HIS A 30 4.39 35.29 11.21
CA HIS A 30 2.96 35.44 11.48
C HIS A 30 2.13 34.36 10.72
N PRO A 31 1.17 33.65 11.37
CA PRO A 31 0.38 32.59 10.75
C PRO A 31 -0.35 33.00 9.45
N PHE A 32 -0.78 34.26 9.37
CA PHE A 32 -1.40 34.82 8.16
C PHE A 32 -0.48 34.75 6.93
N MET A 33 0.83 34.95 7.10
CA MET A 33 1.79 34.84 6.00
C MET A 33 1.82 33.43 5.42
N LEU A 34 1.80 32.41 6.29
CA LEU A 34 1.80 31.01 5.87
C LEU A 34 0.50 30.64 5.13
N SER A 35 -0.64 31.14 5.59
CA SER A 35 -1.93 31.01 4.87
C SER A 35 -1.88 31.67 3.49
N ARG A 36 -1.31 32.88 3.39
CA ARG A 36 -1.12 33.59 2.13
C ARG A 36 -0.22 32.81 1.18
N TRP A 37 0.89 32.25 1.65
CA TRP A 37 1.78 31.44 0.83
C TRP A 37 1.13 30.13 0.37
N ARG A 38 0.30 29.49 1.21
CA ARG A 38 -0.50 28.32 0.79
C ARG A 38 -1.43 28.65 -0.38
N LYS A 39 -2.06 29.83 -0.34
CA LYS A 39 -2.89 30.34 -1.45
C LYS A 39 -2.04 30.58 -2.69
N GLN A 40 -0.96 31.35 -2.59
CA GLN A 40 -0.06 31.62 -3.73
C GLN A 40 0.57 30.36 -4.35
N ALA A 41 0.79 29.30 -3.55
CA ALA A 41 1.27 28.01 -4.04
C ALA A 41 0.19 27.18 -4.73
N ARG A 42 -1.10 27.37 -4.40
CA ARG A 42 -2.24 26.78 -5.14
C ARG A 42 -2.48 27.52 -6.46
N ASP A 43 -2.41 28.85 -6.41
CA ASP A 43 -2.65 29.73 -7.56
C ASP A 43 -1.47 29.73 -8.55
N GLY A 44 -0.40 28.96 -8.26
CA GLY A 44 0.75 28.80 -9.14
C GLY A 44 1.64 30.04 -9.27
N VAL A 45 1.49 31.02 -8.37
CA VAL A 45 2.29 32.26 -8.29
C VAL A 45 3.62 31.98 -7.62
N LEU A 46 3.63 31.14 -6.58
CA LEU A 46 4.88 30.64 -5.98
C LEU A 46 5.38 29.44 -6.79
N ARG A 47 6.25 29.71 -7.76
CA ARG A 47 6.99 28.68 -8.49
C ARG A 47 8.41 28.64 -7.98
N GLY A 48 8.80 27.50 -7.41
CA GLY A 48 10.19 27.23 -7.07
C GLY A 48 10.97 26.95 -8.34
N LYS A 49 12.30 26.98 -8.26
CA LYS A 49 13.13 26.45 -9.33
C LYS A 49 12.68 25.00 -9.51
N ARG A 50 12.15 24.66 -10.70
CA ARG A 50 11.73 23.28 -11.01
C ARG A 50 12.99 22.42 -10.99
N VAL A 51 13.36 21.89 -9.83
CA VAL A 51 14.27 20.75 -9.77
C VAL A 51 13.49 19.65 -10.47
N ALA A 52 13.89 19.32 -11.70
CA ALA A 52 13.36 18.16 -12.38
C ALA A 52 13.49 17.00 -11.40
N VAL A 53 12.35 16.48 -10.92
CA VAL A 53 12.35 15.26 -10.12
C VAL A 53 12.76 14.19 -11.11
N VAL A 54 14.07 13.96 -11.22
CA VAL A 54 14.61 12.79 -11.87
C VAL A 54 13.94 11.63 -11.13
N ARG A 55 13.05 10.91 -11.81
CA ARG A 55 12.51 9.67 -11.28
C ARG A 55 13.68 8.70 -11.25
N LEU A 56 14.44 8.71 -10.17
CA LEU A 56 15.50 7.74 -9.99
C LEU A 56 14.83 6.35 -9.99
N PRO A 57 15.43 5.36 -10.69
CA PRO A 57 14.94 4.00 -10.60
C PRO A 57 14.90 3.59 -9.12
N PRO A 58 13.85 2.89 -8.68
CA PRO A 58 13.74 2.46 -7.29
C PRO A 58 15.00 1.65 -6.90
N PRO A 59 15.52 1.82 -5.68
CA PRO A 59 16.65 1.06 -5.16
C PRO A 59 16.53 -0.43 -5.46
N ARG A 60 17.66 -1.11 -5.67
CA ARG A 60 17.71 -2.55 -6.01
C ARG A 60 16.93 -3.40 -5.00
N GLU A 61 16.93 -3.00 -3.73
CA GLU A 61 16.18 -3.62 -2.65
C GLU A 61 14.66 -3.59 -2.89
N ILE A 62 14.11 -2.44 -3.30
CA ILE A 62 12.67 -2.32 -3.60
C ILE A 62 12.28 -3.26 -4.74
N ARG A 63 13.12 -3.37 -5.77
CA ARG A 63 12.86 -4.31 -6.89
C ARG A 63 12.87 -5.76 -6.44
N ARG A 64 13.80 -6.14 -5.55
CA ARG A 64 13.88 -7.50 -4.98
C ARG A 64 12.65 -7.81 -4.13
N LEU A 65 12.22 -6.87 -3.29
CA LEU A 65 10.99 -7.02 -2.48
C LEU A 65 9.77 -7.24 -3.38
N GLN A 66 9.60 -6.40 -4.41
CA GLN A 66 8.49 -6.55 -5.36
C GLN A 66 8.51 -7.89 -6.10
N ALA A 67 9.70 -8.39 -6.48
CA ALA A 67 9.81 -9.69 -7.12
C ALA A 67 9.44 -10.84 -6.17
N LEU A 68 9.89 -10.74 -4.91
CA LEU A 68 9.63 -11.74 -3.88
C LEU A 68 8.14 -11.79 -3.49
N GLU A 69 7.48 -10.63 -3.39
CA GLU A 69 6.04 -10.54 -3.14
C GLU A 69 5.23 -11.24 -4.24
N ARG A 70 5.61 -11.04 -5.52
CA ARG A 70 4.95 -11.71 -6.65
C ARG A 70 5.14 -13.22 -6.63
N ALA A 71 6.37 -13.67 -6.39
CA ALA A 71 6.67 -15.11 -6.31
C ALA A 71 5.91 -15.77 -5.15
N HIS A 72 5.82 -15.08 -4.01
CA HIS A 72 5.07 -15.56 -2.85
C HIS A 72 3.57 -15.66 -3.15
N ALA A 73 2.98 -14.67 -3.83
CA ALA A 73 1.57 -14.72 -4.22
C ALA A 73 1.27 -15.93 -5.12
N LEU A 74 2.10 -16.18 -6.13
CA LEU A 74 1.95 -17.35 -7.02
C LEU A 74 2.04 -18.67 -6.25
N LEU A 75 3.04 -18.81 -5.37
CA LEU A 75 3.17 -20.01 -4.53
C LEU A 75 1.94 -20.24 -3.64
N GLN A 76 1.36 -19.16 -3.10
CA GLN A 76 0.15 -19.28 -2.27
C GLN A 76 -1.05 -19.76 -3.08
N GLU A 77 -1.21 -19.29 -4.31
CA GLU A 77 -2.28 -19.73 -5.21
C GLU A 77 -2.12 -21.22 -5.57
N GLU A 78 -0.93 -21.64 -5.99
CA GLU A 78 -0.62 -23.03 -6.30
C GLU A 78 -0.88 -23.95 -5.10
N HIS A 79 -0.39 -23.55 -3.92
CA HIS A 79 -0.59 -24.31 -2.70
C HIS A 79 -2.08 -24.43 -2.33
N ALA A 80 -2.86 -23.36 -2.52
CA ALA A 80 -4.31 -23.40 -2.31
C ALA A 80 -5.01 -24.36 -3.27
N LEU A 81 -4.61 -24.39 -4.55
CA LEU A 81 -5.14 -25.33 -5.54
C LEU A 81 -4.80 -26.77 -5.18
N LEU A 82 -3.55 -27.05 -4.82
CA LEU A 82 -3.11 -28.39 -4.40
C LEU A 82 -3.87 -28.88 -3.16
N LYS A 83 -4.04 -28.02 -2.15
CA LYS A 83 -4.85 -28.36 -0.96
C LYS A 83 -6.30 -28.68 -1.30
N LYS A 84 -6.92 -27.91 -2.21
CA LYS A 84 -8.28 -28.18 -2.70
C LYS A 84 -8.34 -29.53 -3.42
N ALA A 85 -7.36 -29.83 -4.27
CA ALA A 85 -7.28 -31.12 -4.96
C ALA A 85 -7.15 -32.28 -3.96
N ILE A 86 -6.23 -32.21 -3.01
CA ILE A 86 -6.05 -33.24 -1.96
C ILE A 86 -7.36 -33.47 -1.21
N ARG A 87 -8.05 -32.38 -0.80
CA ARG A 87 -9.34 -32.47 -0.12
C ARG A 87 -10.41 -33.16 -0.97
N PHE A 88 -10.48 -32.83 -2.26
CA PHE A 88 -11.40 -33.44 -3.20
C PHE A 88 -11.16 -34.96 -3.35
N TRP A 89 -9.90 -35.37 -3.51
CA TRP A 89 -9.55 -36.79 -3.61
C TRP A 89 -9.79 -37.56 -2.31
N ALA A 90 -9.49 -36.96 -1.15
CA ALA A 90 -9.75 -37.56 0.15
C ALA A 90 -11.25 -37.81 0.37
N ALA A 91 -12.11 -36.85 0.01
CA ALA A 91 -13.56 -37.00 0.12
C ALA A 91 -14.08 -38.18 -0.74
N ARG A 92 -13.57 -38.33 -1.97
CA ARG A 92 -13.96 -39.44 -2.87
C ARG A 92 -13.56 -40.81 -2.31
N LYS A 93 -12.33 -40.95 -1.81
CA LYS A 93 -11.86 -42.19 -1.16
C LYS A 93 -12.74 -42.56 0.03
N LEU A 94 -13.18 -41.58 0.83
CA LEU A 94 -14.07 -41.82 1.97
C LEU A 94 -15.46 -42.31 1.51
N THR A 95 -16.01 -41.73 0.44
CA THR A 95 -17.32 -42.14 -0.10
C THR A 95 -17.31 -43.53 -0.73
N SER A 96 -16.24 -43.93 -1.43
CA SER A 96 -16.11 -45.28 -1.98
C SER A 96 -16.06 -46.35 -0.89
N SER A 97 -15.48 -46.03 0.27
CA SER A 97 -15.43 -46.96 1.41
C SER A 97 -16.75 -47.05 2.19
N ARG A 98 -17.62 -46.03 2.12
CA ARG A 98 -18.94 -46.05 2.80
C ARG A 98 -20.02 -46.81 2.01
N SER A 99 -19.90 -46.87 0.69
CA SER A 99 -20.89 -47.55 -0.17
C SER A 99 -20.77 -49.08 -0.20
N SER A 100 -19.76 -49.69 0.44
CA SER A 100 -19.59 -51.15 0.46
C SER A 100 -20.30 -51.85 1.63
N THR A 101 -21.02 -51.15 2.51
CA THR A 101 -21.66 -51.75 3.70
C THR A 101 -23.19 -51.59 3.70
N ARG A 102 -23.88 -52.00 2.63
CA ARG A 102 -25.34 -52.18 2.65
C ARG A 102 -25.84 -53.26 1.71
N ASN A 103 -25.31 -54.47 1.82
CA ASN A 103 -25.95 -55.68 1.31
C ASN A 103 -25.90 -56.76 2.40
N GLY A 104 -27.08 -57.19 2.87
CA GLY A 104 -27.22 -58.36 3.73
C GLY A 104 -27.91 -58.10 5.07
N ALA A 105 -29.19 -57.71 5.06
CA ALA A 105 -30.09 -57.93 6.18
C ALA A 105 -31.55 -57.86 5.72
N ASN A 106 -32.02 -58.88 4.99
CA ASN A 106 -33.43 -59.29 5.07
C ASN A 106 -33.63 -60.69 4.49
N THR A 107 -33.51 -61.72 5.33
CA THR A 107 -34.15 -63.03 5.15
C THR A 107 -34.44 -63.58 6.53
N GLY A 108 -35.72 -63.76 6.84
CA GLY A 108 -36.25 -64.27 8.11
C GLY A 108 -37.70 -63.86 8.27
#